data_AF-A0A2H3K837-F1
#
_entry.id   AF-A0A2H3K837-F1
#
_cell.length_a   1.000
_cell.length_b   1.000
_cell.length_c   1.000
_cell.angle_alpha   90.00
_cell.angle_beta   90.00
_cell.angle_gamma   90.00
#
_symmetry.space_group_name_H-M   'P 1'
#
loop_
_entity.id
_entity.type
_entity.pdbx_description
1 polymer ?
#
loop_
_entity_poly.entity_id
_entity_poly.type
_entity_poly.pdbx_seq_one_letter_code
_entity_poly.pdbx_strand_id
1 'polypeptide(L)'
;SASWVKLSSGKYGLTIQAGDNLGHFQRKELHLNLEITPPFYYTNWFITLMILFILLTAFLINRYLVNQEKEKGKLKRKISDSEMQTLRSQMNPHFLFNSLNSINSFIVQQKSREASGYLTTFSKLMRNILENSRYESITLEKELNTLKMYLEIEAVRLDHQFDYEILIDKNIELENIKIPPLIIQPFAENAIWHGLNNTN
;
A
#
# COMPACT_ATOMS: atom_id res chain seq x y z
N SER A 1 -45.44 -45.03 34.68
CA SER A 1 -44.15 -44.82 34.00
C SER A 1 -43.48 -43.58 34.55
N ALA A 2 -42.64 -43.72 35.58
CA ALA A 2 -41.87 -42.59 36.12
C ALA A 2 -40.59 -42.41 35.29
N SER A 3 -40.37 -41.21 34.76
CA SER A 3 -39.20 -40.83 33.97
C SER A 3 -38.02 -40.53 34.91
N TRP A 4 -37.01 -41.41 34.92
CA TRP A 4 -35.82 -41.33 35.77
C TRP A 4 -34.68 -40.47 35.20
N VAL A 5 -34.96 -39.56 34.26
CA VAL A 5 -33.93 -38.99 33.37
C VAL A 5 -33.23 -37.73 33.95
N LYS A 6 -33.57 -37.26 35.16
CA LYS A 6 -32.96 -36.06 35.78
C LYS A 6 -32.64 -36.23 37.27
N LEU A 7 -31.76 -37.16 37.61
CA LEU A 7 -31.17 -37.22 38.96
C LEU A 7 -29.89 -36.38 38.99
N SER A 8 -29.74 -35.48 39.96
CA SER A 8 -28.51 -34.70 40.19
C SER A 8 -27.38 -35.59 40.69
N SER A 9 -26.12 -35.17 40.58
CA SER A 9 -24.98 -35.96 41.10
C SER A 9 -25.12 -36.17 42.62
N GLY A 10 -25.13 -37.43 43.08
CA GLY A 10 -25.36 -37.79 44.48
C GLY A 10 -25.48 -39.31 44.68
N LYS A 11 -25.59 -39.74 45.94
CA LYS A 11 -25.83 -41.15 46.31
C LYS A 11 -27.33 -41.40 46.41
N TYR A 12 -27.86 -42.31 45.60
CA TYR A 12 -29.27 -42.68 45.62
C TYR A 12 -29.45 -44.11 46.12
N GLY A 13 -30.39 -44.30 47.06
CA GLY A 13 -30.87 -45.62 47.46
C GLY A 13 -32.20 -45.91 46.78
N LEU A 14 -32.31 -47.03 46.09
CA LEU A 14 -33.56 -47.50 45.47
C LEU A 14 -34.29 -48.42 46.45
N THR A 15 -35.61 -48.25 46.63
CA THR A 15 -36.44 -49.20 47.40
C THR A 15 -37.53 -49.75 46.49
N ILE A 16 -37.56 -51.06 46.26
CA ILE A 16 -38.56 -51.72 45.42
C ILE A 16 -39.59 -52.41 46.34
N GLN A 17 -40.87 -52.22 46.04
CA GLN A 17 -41.97 -52.92 46.71
C GLN A 17 -42.70 -53.78 45.67
N ALA A 18 -42.95 -55.04 45.98
CA ALA A 18 -43.74 -55.94 45.16
C ALA A 18 -44.91 -56.49 45.99
N GLY A 19 -46.11 -56.51 45.41
CA GLY A 19 -47.32 -57.04 46.04
C GLY A 19 -47.99 -58.07 45.16
N ASP A 20 -48.67 -59.03 45.79
CA ASP A 20 -49.54 -60.00 45.13
C ASP A 20 -50.98 -59.44 45.01
N ASN A 21 -51.80 -59.98 44.11
CA ASN A 21 -53.19 -59.59 43.81
C ASN A 21 -54.17 -59.77 44.99
N LEU A 22 -53.71 -60.29 46.14
CA LEU A 22 -54.45 -60.46 47.39
C LEU A 22 -54.14 -59.37 48.44
N GLY A 23 -53.40 -58.32 48.09
CA GLY A 23 -53.18 -57.15 48.95
C GLY A 23 -52.05 -57.30 49.99
N HIS A 24 -51.30 -58.41 49.96
CA HIS A 24 -50.09 -58.57 50.74
C HIS A 24 -48.88 -57.98 49.99
N PHE A 25 -48.33 -56.89 50.51
CA PHE A 25 -47.11 -56.26 50.00
C PHE A 25 -45.90 -56.75 50.79
N GLN A 26 -44.97 -57.44 50.13
CA GLN A 26 -43.66 -57.73 50.72
C GLN A 26 -42.68 -56.63 50.34
N ARG A 27 -42.21 -55.89 51.34
CA ARG A 27 -41.16 -54.88 51.17
C ARG A 27 -39.81 -55.58 51.27
N LYS A 28 -39.09 -55.72 50.14
CA LYS A 28 -37.70 -56.17 50.12
C LYS A 28 -36.81 -54.99 49.79
N GLU A 29 -36.12 -54.47 50.80
CA GLU A 29 -35.25 -53.31 50.66
C GLU A 29 -33.92 -53.75 50.02
N LEU A 30 -33.74 -53.48 48.72
CA LEU A 30 -32.49 -53.72 48.01
C LEU A 30 -31.71 -52.39 47.93
N HIS A 31 -30.77 -52.18 48.84
CA HIS A 31 -29.91 -50.99 48.82
C HIS A 31 -28.88 -51.09 47.67
N LEU A 32 -29.24 -50.59 46.49
CA LEU A 32 -28.30 -50.34 45.41
C LEU A 32 -27.70 -48.95 45.59
N ASN A 33 -26.41 -48.87 45.91
CA ASN A 33 -25.68 -47.60 45.98
C ASN A 33 -25.36 -47.15 44.55
N LEU A 34 -26.15 -46.20 44.03
CA LEU A 34 -25.86 -45.54 42.75
C LEU A 34 -25.10 -44.25 43.03
N GLU A 35 -23.82 -44.20 42.65
CA GLU A 35 -22.98 -43.01 42.71
C GLU A 35 -22.88 -42.39 41.32
N ILE A 36 -23.56 -41.26 41.11
CA ILE A 36 -23.52 -40.51 39.85
C ILE A 36 -22.39 -39.48 39.98
N THR A 37 -21.23 -39.76 39.36
CA THR A 37 -20.09 -38.83 39.33
C THR A 37 -20.47 -37.53 38.63
N PRO A 38 -19.98 -36.37 39.08
CA PRO A 38 -20.26 -35.10 38.43
C PRO A 38 -19.73 -35.11 36.98
N PRO A 39 -20.40 -34.40 36.06
CA PRO A 39 -19.93 -34.32 34.69
C PRO A 39 -18.51 -33.73 34.61
N PHE A 40 -17.68 -34.29 33.73
CA PHE A 40 -16.27 -33.90 33.58
C PHE A 40 -16.07 -32.40 33.28
N TYR A 41 -17.06 -31.72 32.72
CA TYR A 41 -16.98 -30.29 32.39
C TYR A 41 -17.12 -29.35 33.59
N TYR A 42 -17.50 -29.85 34.77
CA TYR A 42 -17.49 -29.08 36.02
C TYR A 42 -16.19 -29.29 36.83
N THR A 43 -15.26 -30.10 36.35
CA THR A 43 -14.02 -30.37 37.09
C THR A 43 -13.00 -29.24 36.87
N ASN A 44 -12.28 -28.82 37.93
CA ASN A 44 -11.31 -27.72 37.86
C ASN A 44 -10.24 -27.90 36.77
N TRP A 45 -9.76 -29.13 36.56
CA TRP A 45 -8.76 -29.40 35.51
C TRP A 45 -9.30 -29.08 34.10
N PHE A 46 -10.58 -29.35 33.85
CA PHE A 46 -11.22 -29.08 32.56
C PHE A 46 -11.41 -27.59 32.34
N ILE A 47 -11.83 -26.86 33.38
CA ILE A 47 -11.97 -25.40 33.34
C ILE A 47 -10.60 -24.74 33.07
N THR A 48 -9.55 -25.17 33.76
CA THR A 48 -8.18 -24.68 33.53
C THR A 48 -7.73 -24.94 32.09
N LEU A 49 -8.01 -26.11 31.53
CA LEU A 49 -7.67 -26.45 30.15
C LEU A 49 -8.44 -25.55 29.16
N MET A 50 -9.72 -25.29 29.41
CA MET A 50 -10.51 -24.35 28.60
C MET A 50 -9.98 -22.93 28.66
N ILE A 51 -9.58 -22.44 29.83
CA ILE A 51 -8.97 -21.11 29.98
C ILE A 51 -7.65 -21.05 29.19
N LEU A 52 -6.80 -22.06 29.32
CA LEU A 52 -5.53 -22.15 28.57
C LEU A 52 -5.77 -22.18 27.05
N PHE A 53 -6.79 -22.91 26.60
CA PHE A 53 -7.17 -22.96 25.19
C PHE A 53 -7.64 -21.60 24.67
N ILE A 54 -8.47 -20.87 25.44
CA ILE A 54 -8.92 -19.51 25.11
C ILE A 54 -7.73 -18.54 25.08
N LEU A 55 -6.82 -18.61 26.05
CA LEU A 55 -5.62 -17.77 26.07
C LEU A 55 -4.69 -18.07 24.89
N LEU A 56 -4.49 -19.34 24.56
CA LEU A 56 -3.66 -19.76 23.43
C LEU A 56 -4.26 -19.26 22.11
N THR A 57 -5.56 -19.47 21.90
CA THR A 57 -6.26 -19.02 20.68
C THR A 57 -6.23 -17.49 20.56
N ALA A 58 -6.50 -16.77 21.64
CA ALA A 58 -6.39 -15.31 21.69
C ALA A 58 -4.97 -14.83 21.37
N PHE A 59 -3.94 -15.50 21.92
CA PHE A 59 -2.52 -15.20 21.64
C PHE A 59 -2.17 -15.43 20.17
N LEU A 60 -2.61 -16.56 19.58
CA LEU A 60 -2.37 -16.86 18.17
C LEU A 60 -3.06 -15.86 17.24
N ILE A 61 -4.31 -15.48 17.54
CA ILE A 61 -5.04 -14.45 16.79
C ILE A 61 -4.32 -13.10 16.88
N ASN A 62 -3.91 -12.69 18.08
CA ASN A 62 -3.15 -11.44 18.26
C ASN A 62 -1.86 -11.44 17.44
N ARG A 63 -1.09 -12.53 17.52
CA ARG A 63 0.16 -12.67 16.75
C ARG A 63 -0.09 -12.58 15.25
N TYR A 64 -1.15 -13.23 14.76
CA TYR A 64 -1.54 -13.18 13.35
C TYR A 64 -1.92 -11.78 12.89
N LEU A 65 -2.74 -11.06 13.67
CA LEU A 65 -3.15 -9.68 13.39
C LEU A 65 -1.94 -8.73 13.37
N VAL A 66 -1.07 -8.79 14.38
CA VAL A 66 0.16 -7.98 14.44
C VAL A 66 1.08 -8.26 13.25
N ASN A 67 1.20 -9.53 12.84
CA ASN A 67 2.03 -9.87 11.68
C ASN A 67 1.44 -9.33 10.37
N GLN A 68 0.11 -9.38 10.21
CA GLN A 68 -0.56 -8.76 9.07
C GLN A 68 -0.36 -7.24 9.02
N GLU A 69 -0.50 -6.54 10.15
CA GLU A 69 -0.25 -5.10 10.20
C GLU A 69 1.18 -4.75 9.81
N LYS A 70 2.17 -5.53 10.28
CA LYS A 70 3.57 -5.36 9.90
C LYS A 70 3.78 -5.56 8.40
N GLU A 71 3.21 -6.60 7.80
CA GLU A 71 3.33 -6.85 6.36
C GLU A 71 2.66 -5.74 5.54
N LYS A 72 1.48 -5.27 5.94
CA LYS A 72 0.82 -4.09 5.33
C LYS A 72 1.70 -2.85 5.44
N GLY A 73 2.32 -2.61 6.60
CA GLY A 73 3.25 -1.50 6.81
C GLY A 73 4.50 -1.58 5.92
N LYS A 74 5.11 -2.76 5.80
CA LYS A 74 6.24 -3.00 4.89
C LYS A 74 5.87 -2.76 3.44
N LEU A 75 4.72 -3.25 2.99
CA LEU A 75 4.24 -3.07 1.62
C LEU A 75 4.01 -1.59 1.31
N LYS A 76 3.32 -0.87 2.21
CA LYS A 76 3.09 0.57 2.08
C LYS A 76 4.40 1.35 1.99
N ARG A 77 5.40 1.00 2.81
CA ARG A 77 6.73 1.61 2.76
C ARG A 77 7.42 1.32 1.42
N LYS A 78 7.39 0.07 0.95
CA LYS A 78 7.98 -0.32 -0.34
C LYS A 78 7.33 0.42 -1.52
N ILE A 79 6.01 0.62 -1.50
CA ILE A 79 5.29 1.43 -2.50
C ILE A 79 5.78 2.87 -2.45
N SER A 80 5.82 3.50 -1.27
CA SER A 80 6.29 4.88 -1.12
C SER A 80 7.76 5.06 -1.55
N ASP A 81 8.64 4.11 -1.22
CA ASP A 81 10.04 4.13 -1.65
C ASP A 81 10.15 3.99 -3.18
N SER A 82 9.32 3.13 -3.79
CA SER A 82 9.24 2.96 -5.24
C SER A 82 8.72 4.20 -5.95
N GLU A 83 7.65 4.83 -5.46
CA GLU A 83 7.12 6.09 -6.00
C GLU A 83 8.17 7.20 -5.95
N MET A 84 8.88 7.31 -4.82
CA MET A 84 10.00 8.25 -4.68
C MET A 84 11.12 7.95 -5.68
N GLN A 85 11.46 6.67 -5.89
CA GLN A 85 12.45 6.28 -6.88
C GLN A 85 12.02 6.63 -8.31
N THR A 86 10.75 6.42 -8.65
CA THR A 86 10.18 6.82 -9.94
C THR A 86 10.23 8.33 -10.14
N LEU A 87 9.80 9.11 -9.14
CA LEU A 87 9.89 10.57 -9.18
C LEU A 87 11.33 11.07 -9.32
N ARG A 88 12.30 10.41 -8.66
CA ARG A 88 13.73 10.72 -8.82
C ARG A 88 14.23 10.38 -10.22
N SER A 89 13.79 9.26 -10.80
CA SER A 89 14.21 8.85 -12.15
C SER A 89 13.70 9.79 -13.25
N GLN A 90 12.58 10.48 -13.00
CA GLN A 90 12.06 11.51 -13.90
C GLN A 90 12.89 12.81 -13.86
N MET A 91 13.70 13.02 -12.83
CA MET A 91 14.72 14.05 -12.82
C MET A 91 16.02 13.47 -13.39
N ASN A 92 16.27 13.66 -14.69
CA ASN A 92 17.49 13.19 -15.34
C ASN A 92 18.73 13.82 -14.65
N PRO A 93 19.56 13.06 -13.92
CA PRO A 93 20.66 13.62 -13.14
C PRO A 93 21.70 14.29 -14.02
N HIS A 94 21.96 13.75 -15.22
CA HIS A 94 22.87 14.36 -16.18
C HIS A 94 22.35 15.74 -16.62
N PHE A 95 21.05 15.85 -16.94
CA PHE A 95 20.41 17.12 -17.24
C PHE A 95 20.53 18.14 -16.09
N LEU A 96 20.34 17.69 -14.84
CA LEU A 96 20.49 18.53 -13.65
C LEU A 96 21.92 19.08 -13.51
N PHE A 97 22.92 18.21 -13.56
CA PHE A 97 24.33 18.62 -13.44
C PHE A 97 24.71 19.58 -14.55
N ASN A 98 24.30 19.29 -15.79
CA ASN A 98 24.61 20.13 -16.93
C ASN A 98 23.94 21.51 -16.82
N SER A 99 22.69 21.56 -16.37
CA SER A 99 21.99 22.82 -16.14
C SER A 99 22.63 23.68 -15.05
N LEU A 100 23.08 23.05 -13.96
CA LEU A 100 23.81 23.74 -12.89
C LEU A 100 25.16 24.28 -13.38
N ASN A 101 25.85 23.52 -14.24
CA ASN A 101 27.10 23.96 -14.86
C ASN A 101 26.89 25.19 -15.77
N SER A 102 25.80 25.23 -16.54
CA SER A 102 25.45 26.42 -17.33
C SER A 102 25.20 27.65 -16.45
N ILE A 103 24.47 27.49 -15.35
CA ILE A 103 24.27 28.57 -14.37
C ILE A 103 25.61 29.05 -13.82
N ASN A 104 26.49 28.13 -13.41
CA ASN A 104 27.82 28.46 -12.91
C ASN A 104 28.67 29.19 -13.97
N SER A 105 28.60 28.76 -15.23
CA SER A 105 29.29 29.42 -16.34
C SER A 105 28.82 30.86 -16.53
N PHE A 106 27.51 31.13 -16.47
CA PHE A 106 27.00 32.50 -16.51
C PHE A 106 27.48 33.34 -15.33
N ILE A 107 27.51 32.78 -14.12
CA ILE A 107 28.03 33.47 -12.93
C ILE A 107 29.51 33.83 -13.11
N VAL A 108 30.34 32.88 -13.55
CA VAL A 108 31.78 33.09 -13.79
C VAL A 108 32.02 34.14 -14.88
N GLN A 109 31.17 34.17 -15.91
CA GLN A 109 31.21 35.17 -16.98
C GLN A 109 30.59 36.53 -16.59
N GLN A 110 30.18 36.72 -15.34
CA GLN A 110 29.50 37.93 -14.84
C GLN A 110 28.18 38.26 -15.58
N LYS A 111 27.54 37.25 -16.18
CA LYS A 111 26.24 37.31 -16.86
C LYS A 111 25.10 37.07 -15.87
N SER A 112 25.01 37.91 -14.84
CA SER A 112 24.10 37.70 -13.71
C SER A 112 22.61 37.69 -14.10
N ARG A 113 22.23 38.43 -15.15
CA ARG A 113 20.85 38.48 -15.62
C ARG A 113 20.45 37.17 -16.30
N GLU A 114 21.34 36.65 -17.14
CA GLU A 114 21.19 35.38 -17.85
C GLU A 114 21.19 34.21 -16.88
N ALA A 115 22.09 34.22 -15.88
CA ALA A 115 22.11 33.24 -14.79
C ALA A 115 20.76 33.20 -14.04
N SER A 116 20.21 34.37 -13.68
CA SER A 116 18.92 34.47 -12.98
C SER A 116 17.75 34.01 -13.84
N GLY A 117 17.73 34.39 -15.12
CA GLY A 117 16.72 33.95 -16.09
C GLY A 117 16.74 32.43 -16.27
N TYR A 118 17.91 31.86 -16.52
CA TYR A 118 18.10 30.41 -16.69
C TYR A 118 17.70 29.65 -15.43
N LEU A 119 18.15 30.10 -14.24
CA LEU A 119 17.76 29.48 -12.96
C LEU A 119 16.25 29.51 -12.73
N THR A 120 15.59 30.61 -13.11
CA THR A 120 14.13 30.74 -12.99
C THR A 120 13.40 29.75 -13.91
N THR A 121 13.78 29.67 -15.19
CA THR A 121 13.18 28.72 -16.14
C THR A 121 13.47 27.27 -15.71
N PHE A 122 14.69 26.97 -15.30
CA PHE A 122 15.08 25.65 -14.79
C PHE A 122 14.25 25.24 -13.57
N SER A 123 14.08 26.14 -12.60
CA SER A 123 13.28 25.88 -11.40
C SER A 123 11.80 25.64 -11.71
N LYS A 124 11.24 26.38 -12.69
CA LYS A 124 9.86 26.17 -13.18
C LYS A 124 9.72 24.83 -13.89
N LEU A 125 10.66 24.49 -14.78
CA LEU A 125 10.68 23.20 -15.48
C LEU A 125 10.72 22.04 -14.50
N MET A 126 11.60 22.08 -13.50
CA MET A 126 11.71 21.04 -12.48
C MET A 126 10.44 20.88 -11.65
N ARG A 127 9.83 22.00 -11.27
CA ARG A 127 8.53 21.96 -10.59
C ARG A 127 7.47 21.30 -11.48
N ASN A 128 7.37 21.70 -12.74
CA ASN A 128 6.36 21.15 -13.65
C ASN A 128 6.56 19.66 -13.89
N ILE A 129 7.80 19.19 -14.09
CA ILE A 129 8.11 17.77 -14.23
C ILE A 129 7.66 16.99 -12.99
N LEU A 130 8.01 17.47 -11.79
CA LEU A 130 7.63 16.80 -10.54
C LEU A 130 6.13 16.84 -10.24
N GLU A 131 5.44 17.93 -10.59
CA GLU A 131 3.99 18.06 -10.40
C GLU A 131 3.21 17.21 -11.40
N ASN A 132 3.56 17.29 -12.68
CA ASN A 132 2.89 16.54 -13.75
C ASN A 132 3.05 15.03 -13.58
N SER A 133 4.21 14.60 -13.11
CA SER A 133 4.51 13.18 -12.90
C SER A 133 3.74 12.51 -11.76
N ARG A 134 3.04 13.29 -10.92
CA ARG A 134 2.13 12.74 -9.89
C ARG A 134 0.82 12.23 -10.48
N TYR A 135 0.52 12.57 -11.74
CA TYR A 135 -0.71 12.20 -12.42
C TYR A 135 -0.42 11.11 -13.45
N GLU A 136 -1.37 10.18 -13.62
CA GLU A 136 -1.30 9.16 -14.68
C GLU A 136 -1.37 9.78 -16.07
N SER A 137 -2.09 10.90 -16.22
CA SER A 137 -2.17 11.67 -17.46
C SER A 137 -2.31 13.17 -17.20
N ILE A 138 -1.78 13.97 -18.12
CA ILE A 138 -1.87 15.44 -18.15
C ILE A 138 -2.46 15.91 -19.48
N THR A 139 -2.87 17.17 -19.57
CA THR A 139 -3.27 17.74 -20.87
C THR A 139 -2.08 17.83 -21.81
N LEU A 140 -2.33 17.69 -23.11
CA LEU A 140 -1.31 17.92 -24.13
C LEU A 140 -0.74 19.34 -24.02
N GLU A 141 -1.56 20.32 -23.65
CA GLU A 141 -1.11 21.68 -23.35
C GLU A 141 -0.02 21.72 -22.25
N LYS A 142 -0.23 21.03 -21.13
CA LYS A 142 0.75 20.98 -20.02
C LYS A 142 2.04 20.28 -20.45
N GLU A 143 1.95 19.21 -21.23
CA GLU A 143 3.11 18.52 -21.78
C GLU A 143 3.91 19.47 -22.69
N LEU A 144 3.25 20.14 -23.63
CA LEU A 144 3.91 21.06 -24.58
C LEU A 144 4.53 22.27 -23.88
N ASN A 145 3.87 22.83 -22.85
CA ASN A 145 4.44 23.89 -22.03
C ASN A 145 5.71 23.43 -21.30
N THR A 146 5.71 22.18 -20.79
CA THR A 146 6.87 21.57 -20.14
C THR A 146 7.99 21.32 -21.15
N LEU A 147 7.66 20.78 -22.32
CA LEU A 147 8.58 20.55 -23.42
C LEU A 147 9.22 21.84 -23.93
N LYS A 148 8.46 22.93 -24.05
CA LYS A 148 9.00 24.22 -24.47
C LYS A 148 10.06 24.74 -23.51
N MET A 149 9.80 24.70 -22.20
CA MET A 149 10.82 25.10 -21.21
C MET A 149 12.04 24.18 -21.25
N TYR A 150 11.86 22.88 -21.50
CA TYR A 150 12.96 21.96 -21.68
C TYR A 150 13.83 22.35 -22.89
N LEU A 151 13.21 22.60 -24.06
CA LEU A 151 13.91 23.03 -25.27
C LEU A 151 14.62 24.37 -25.09
N GLU A 152 14.02 25.34 -24.39
CA GLU A 152 14.66 26.62 -24.07
C GLU A 152 15.94 26.42 -23.22
N ILE A 153 15.86 25.56 -22.21
CA ILE A 153 17.00 25.25 -21.35
C ILE A 153 18.11 24.53 -22.14
N GLU A 154 17.75 23.54 -22.94
CA GLU A 154 18.66 22.81 -23.82
C GLU A 154 19.34 23.73 -24.83
N ALA A 155 18.59 24.63 -25.47
CA ALA A 155 19.10 25.57 -26.45
C ALA A 155 20.14 26.51 -25.84
N VAL A 156 19.83 27.13 -24.69
CA VAL A 156 20.79 28.00 -24.00
C VAL A 156 22.01 27.22 -23.51
N ARG A 157 21.81 26.00 -23.00
CA ARG A 157 22.92 25.16 -22.55
C ARG A 157 23.89 24.83 -23.68
N LEU A 158 23.36 24.53 -24.85
CA LEU A 158 24.12 24.16 -26.03
C LEU A 158 24.54 25.40 -26.84
N ASP A 159 24.56 26.59 -26.22
CA ASP A 159 24.97 27.85 -26.85
C ASP A 159 24.24 28.12 -28.18
N HIS A 160 22.95 27.79 -28.22
CA HIS A 160 22.07 27.91 -29.37
C HIS A 160 22.55 27.17 -30.64
N GLN A 161 23.20 26.02 -30.48
CA GLN A 161 23.61 25.15 -31.60
C GLN A 161 22.43 24.47 -32.33
N PHE A 162 21.20 24.65 -31.87
CA PHE A 162 20.00 24.17 -32.55
C PHE A 162 18.84 25.15 -32.38
N ASP A 163 17.94 25.12 -33.35
CA ASP A 163 16.65 25.82 -33.32
C ASP A 163 15.51 24.81 -33.20
N TYR A 164 14.37 25.25 -32.68
CA TYR A 164 13.17 24.41 -32.57
C TYR A 164 11.91 25.20 -32.91
N GLU A 165 10.93 24.49 -33.46
CA GLU A 165 9.59 25.02 -33.74
C GLU A 165 8.55 23.98 -33.30
N ILE A 166 7.49 24.44 -32.62
CA ILE A 166 6.36 23.59 -32.22
C ILE A 166 5.16 24.02 -33.06
N LEU A 167 4.84 23.20 -34.07
CA LEU A 167 3.71 23.40 -34.97
C LEU A 167 2.50 22.60 -34.48
N ILE A 168 1.38 23.29 -34.26
CA ILE A 168 0.13 22.71 -33.78
C ILE A 168 -0.98 23.10 -34.75
N ASP A 169 -1.75 22.11 -35.21
CA ASP A 169 -2.93 22.36 -36.04
C ASP A 169 -4.02 23.06 -35.22
N LYS A 170 -4.66 24.07 -35.80
CA LYS A 170 -5.70 24.88 -35.16
C LYS A 170 -6.92 24.06 -34.72
N ASN A 171 -7.15 22.90 -35.33
CA ASN A 171 -8.28 22.02 -35.01
C ASN A 171 -8.01 21.13 -33.78
N ILE A 172 -6.82 21.22 -33.17
CA ILE A 172 -6.44 20.40 -32.02
C ILE A 172 -6.79 21.13 -30.72
N GLU A 173 -7.71 20.57 -29.94
CA GLU A 173 -8.06 21.05 -28.61
C GLU A 173 -7.11 20.47 -27.55
N LEU A 174 -6.00 21.18 -27.30
CA LEU A 174 -4.91 20.75 -26.43
C LEU A 174 -5.32 20.44 -24.98
N GLU A 175 -6.35 21.12 -24.47
CA GLU A 175 -6.86 20.92 -23.11
C GLU A 175 -7.67 19.62 -22.95
N ASN A 176 -8.26 19.12 -24.04
CA ASN A 176 -9.12 17.95 -24.04
C ASN A 176 -8.35 16.65 -24.29
N ILE A 177 -7.16 16.73 -24.87
CA ILE A 177 -6.30 15.58 -25.11
C ILE A 177 -5.49 15.27 -23.85
N LYS A 178 -5.60 14.04 -23.37
CA LYS A 178 -4.84 13.53 -22.20
C LYS A 178 -3.77 12.56 -22.66
N ILE A 179 -2.55 12.79 -22.20
CA ILE A 179 -1.38 11.94 -22.49
C ILE A 179 -0.55 11.69 -21.22
N PRO A 180 0.22 10.59 -21.18
CA PRO A 180 1.19 10.38 -20.10
C PRO A 180 2.21 11.54 -20.06
N PRO A 181 2.59 12.01 -18.86
CA PRO A 181 3.60 13.07 -18.73
C PRO A 181 4.96 12.61 -19.27
N LEU A 182 5.72 13.55 -19.84
CA LEU A 182 7.08 13.35 -20.37
C LEU A 182 7.16 12.34 -21.53
N ILE A 183 6.05 12.04 -22.19
CA ILE A 183 6.06 11.09 -23.31
C ILE A 183 6.70 11.69 -24.56
N ILE A 184 6.64 13.01 -24.75
CA ILE A 184 7.18 13.68 -25.94
C ILE A 184 8.68 13.97 -25.77
N GLN A 185 9.11 14.25 -24.54
CA GLN A 185 10.47 14.66 -24.21
C GLN A 185 11.57 13.70 -24.76
N PRO A 186 11.48 12.37 -24.65
CA PRO A 186 12.51 11.46 -25.17
C PRO A 186 12.72 11.59 -26.69
N PHE A 187 11.67 11.89 -27.44
CA PHE A 187 11.76 12.09 -28.88
C PHE A 187 12.46 13.41 -29.22
N ALA A 188 12.16 14.47 -28.46
CA ALA A 188 12.83 15.75 -28.61
C ALA A 188 14.32 15.65 -28.22
N GLU A 189 14.63 14.97 -27.11
CA GLU A 189 16.01 14.71 -26.68
C GLU A 189 16.79 13.94 -27.76
N ASN A 190 16.20 12.86 -28.29
CA ASN A 190 16.80 12.11 -29.40
C ASN A 190 17.02 12.99 -30.63
N ALA A 191 16.06 13.83 -31.01
CA ALA A 191 16.18 14.72 -32.16
C ALA A 191 17.34 15.73 -32.02
N ILE A 192 17.51 16.32 -30.83
CA ILE A 192 18.63 17.24 -30.53
C ILE A 192 19.96 16.52 -30.70
N TRP A 193 20.14 15.36 -30.04
CA TRP A 193 21.42 14.65 -30.06
C TRP A 193 21.76 14.07 -31.44
N HIS A 194 20.77 13.54 -32.15
CA HIS A 194 20.98 13.10 -33.53
C HIS A 194 21.31 14.27 -34.47
N GLY A 195 20.67 15.42 -34.29
CA GLY A 195 20.97 16.63 -35.05
C GLY A 195 22.42 17.08 -34.85
N LEU A 196 22.85 17.20 -33.59
CA LEU A 196 24.19 17.68 -33.25
C LEU A 196 25.32 16.71 -33.64
N ASN A 197 25.08 15.40 -33.53
CA ASN A 197 26.09 14.39 -33.86
C ASN A 197 26.34 14.26 -35.38
N ASN A 198 25.37 14.60 -36.22
CA ASN A 198 25.51 14.56 -37.68
C ASN A 198 26.12 15.84 -38.29
N THR A 199 26.35 16.87 -37.47
CA THR A 199 26.99 18.14 -37.88
C THR A 199 28.51 18.18 -37.67
N ASN A 200 29.13 17.06 -37.26
CA ASN A 200 30.58 16.85 -37.24
C ASN A 200 31.02 15.86 -38.33
#